data_AF-Q89NZ9-F1
#
_entry.id   AF-Q89NZ9-F1
#
_cell.length_a   1.000
_cell.length_b   1.000
_cell.length_c   1.000
_cell.angle_alpha   90.00
_cell.angle_beta   90.00
_cell.angle_gamma   90.00
#
_symmetry.space_group_name_H-M   'P 1'
#
loop_
_entity.id
_entity.type
_entity.pdbx_description
1 polymer ?
#
loop_
_entity_poly.entity_id
_entity_poly.type
_entity_poly.pdbx_seq_one_letter_code
_entity_poly.pdbx_strand_id
1 'polypeptide(L)'
;MAYIISKRDGPHREELKAKDFLQKNRTKINSLANHLTLGRWQELRNPTPPSEPQPSGKLWSTPRARPREIEPYVRISYNGRVVIADLASGRQLHFVGELRGGGQSRHFALATRENGIFEPLDVELHRVLIDLEGVSVPDEASEARLEQIISGRLGLDAIARTVE
;
A
#
# COMPACT_ATOMS: atom_id res chain seq x y z
N MET A 1 -20.09 10.94 -34.97
CA MET A 1 -19.09 10.47 -35.96
C MET A 1 -17.82 10.18 -35.17
N ALA A 2 -17.41 8.91 -35.06
CA ALA A 2 -16.26 8.49 -34.25
C ALA A 2 -15.16 7.97 -35.19
N TYR A 3 -13.95 8.52 -35.06
CA TYR A 3 -12.79 8.10 -35.83
C TYR A 3 -12.04 7.01 -35.06
N ILE A 4 -11.96 5.80 -35.62
CA ILE A 4 -11.19 4.69 -35.05
C ILE A 4 -9.78 4.77 -35.63
N ILE A 5 -8.79 4.99 -34.76
CA ILE A 5 -7.37 5.09 -35.16
C ILE A 5 -6.71 3.71 -34.98
N SER A 6 -6.29 3.08 -36.09
CA SER A 6 -5.59 1.80 -36.10
C SER A 6 -4.07 2.02 -36.23
N LYS A 7 -3.27 1.24 -35.48
CA LYS A 7 -1.79 1.30 -35.53
C LYS A 7 -1.19 0.89 -36.91
N ARG A 8 -2.00 0.36 -37.83
CA ARG A 8 -1.57 -0.04 -39.19
C ARG A 8 -1.61 1.08 -40.23
N ASP A 9 -2.31 2.20 -39.96
CA ASP A 9 -2.66 3.19 -40.99
C ASP A 9 -1.57 4.23 -41.28
N GLY A 10 -0.43 4.17 -40.59
CA GLY A 10 0.69 5.09 -40.78
C GLY A 10 0.35 6.55 -40.40
N PRO A 11 1.34 7.45 -40.43
CA PRO A 11 1.09 8.85 -40.08
C PRO A 11 0.25 9.54 -41.16
N HIS A 12 -0.82 10.20 -40.73
CA HIS A 12 -1.73 10.89 -41.65
C HIS A 12 -1.04 12.08 -42.33
N ARG A 13 -1.52 12.46 -43.52
CA ARG A 13 -0.98 13.62 -44.27
C ARG A 13 -0.97 14.92 -43.46
N GLU A 14 -1.96 15.10 -42.58
CA GLU A 14 -2.06 16.26 -41.70
C GLU A 14 -0.97 16.24 -40.61
N GLU A 15 -0.70 15.09 -40.02
CA GLU A 15 0.38 14.91 -39.04
C GLU A 15 1.76 15.16 -39.67
N LEU A 16 1.96 14.72 -40.91
CA LEU A 16 3.19 14.99 -41.66
C LEU A 16 3.38 16.49 -41.93
N LYS A 17 2.31 17.20 -42.34
CA LYS A 17 2.33 18.65 -42.54
C LYS A 17 2.58 19.40 -41.23
N ALA A 18 1.94 18.99 -40.13
CA ALA A 18 2.15 19.58 -38.82
C ALA A 18 3.59 19.37 -38.34
N LYS A 19 4.14 18.16 -38.53
CA LYS A 19 5.53 17.86 -38.20
C LYS A 19 6.51 18.71 -39.00
N ASP A 20 6.28 18.84 -40.31
CA ASP A 20 7.10 19.69 -41.18
C ASP A 20 7.03 21.18 -40.78
N PHE A 21 5.84 21.67 -40.46
CA PHE A 21 5.65 23.04 -39.95
C PHE A 21 6.41 23.28 -38.64
N LEU A 22 6.33 22.35 -37.69
CA LEU A 22 7.05 22.44 -36.41
C LEU A 22 8.58 22.37 -36.61
N GLN A 23 9.05 21.55 -37.56
CA GLN A 23 10.47 21.46 -37.89
C GLN A 23 11.00 22.77 -38.50
N LYS A 24 10.29 23.33 -39.48
CA LYS A 24 10.65 24.61 -40.12
C LYS A 24 10.70 25.77 -39.13
N ASN A 25 9.83 25.75 -38.11
CA ASN A 25 9.72 26.83 -37.11
C ASN A 25 10.49 26.55 -35.80
N ARG A 26 11.30 25.49 -35.74
CA ARG A 26 11.91 25.01 -34.50
C ARG A 26 12.76 26.06 -33.77
N THR A 27 13.48 26.92 -34.50
CA THR A 27 14.29 28.00 -33.91
C THR A 27 13.43 29.05 -33.22
N LYS A 28 12.32 29.47 -33.85
CA LYS A 28 11.38 30.43 -33.27
C LYS A 28 10.66 29.85 -32.06
N ILE A 29 10.22 28.58 -32.16
CA ILE A 29 9.59 27.86 -31.05
C ILE A 29 10.53 27.77 -29.85
N ASN A 30 11.80 27.42 -30.07
CA ASN A 30 12.80 27.37 -28.99
C ASN A 30 13.07 28.76 -28.39
N SER A 31 13.11 29.82 -29.19
CA SER A 31 13.31 31.19 -28.71
C SER A 31 12.15 31.66 -27.83
N LEU A 32 10.91 31.41 -28.26
CA LEU A 32 9.71 31.70 -27.45
C LEU A 32 9.69 30.87 -26.17
N ALA A 33 9.99 29.57 -26.25
CA ALA A 33 10.02 28.70 -25.09
C ALA A 33 11.09 29.13 -24.09
N ASN A 34 12.29 29.53 -24.55
CA ASN A 34 13.32 30.11 -23.69
C ASN A 34 12.85 31.38 -23.00
N HIS A 35 12.18 32.29 -23.72
CA HIS A 35 11.68 33.53 -23.13
C HIS A 35 10.62 33.27 -22.05
N LEU A 36 9.68 32.36 -22.32
CA LEU A 36 8.64 31.98 -21.36
C LEU A 36 9.18 31.20 -20.14
N THR A 37 10.31 30.51 -20.29
CA THR A 37 10.93 29.71 -19.22
C THR A 37 12.13 30.39 -18.57
N LEU A 38 12.34 31.69 -18.83
CA LEU A 38 13.47 32.46 -18.33
C LEU A 38 14.84 31.78 -18.59
N GLY A 39 14.98 31.14 -19.76
CA GLY A 39 16.17 30.44 -20.21
C GLY A 39 16.24 28.94 -19.85
N ARG A 40 15.25 28.39 -19.12
CA ARG A 40 15.28 26.99 -18.64
C ARG A 40 14.76 25.95 -19.63
N TRP A 41 14.38 26.34 -20.84
CA TRP A 41 13.80 25.42 -21.84
C TRP A 41 14.68 24.22 -22.15
N GLN A 42 16.01 24.38 -22.17
CA GLN A 42 16.93 23.28 -22.45
C GLN A 42 17.00 22.26 -21.31
N GLU A 43 16.96 22.70 -20.06
CA GLU A 43 16.97 21.84 -18.85
C GLU A 43 15.69 21.00 -18.76
N LEU A 44 14.55 21.57 -19.12
CA LEU A 44 13.26 20.85 -19.13
C LEU A 44 13.18 19.81 -20.26
N ARG A 45 13.83 20.07 -21.38
CA ARG A 45 13.81 19.20 -22.55
C ARG A 45 14.78 18.02 -22.42
N ASN A 46 15.92 18.27 -21.79
CA ASN A 46 16.97 17.29 -21.56
C ASN A 46 17.26 17.24 -20.06
N PRO A 47 16.34 16.71 -19.24
CA PRO A 47 16.56 16.62 -17.82
C PRO A 47 17.79 15.75 -17.57
N THR A 48 18.74 16.27 -16.80
CA THR A 48 19.86 15.46 -16.33
C THR A 48 19.27 14.31 -15.51
N PRO A 49 19.59 13.04 -15.84
CA PRO A 49 19.10 11.92 -15.05
C PRO A 49 19.57 12.10 -13.60
N PRO A 50 18.69 11.85 -12.61
CA PRO A 50 19.09 11.94 -11.22
C PRO A 50 20.29 11.03 -10.98
N SER A 51 21.29 11.52 -10.26
CA SER A 51 22.43 10.67 -9.89
C SER A 51 21.94 9.44 -9.15
N GLU A 52 22.49 8.28 -9.47
CA GLU A 52 22.17 7.04 -8.77
C GLU A 52 22.38 7.23 -7.26
N PRO A 53 21.49 6.68 -6.41
CA PRO A 53 21.59 6.84 -4.98
C PRO A 53 22.91 6.24 -4.49
N GLN A 54 23.83 7.09 -4.03
CA GLN A 54 25.08 6.64 -3.44
C GLN A 54 24.82 6.11 -2.02
N PRO A 55 25.37 4.94 -1.65
CA PRO A 55 25.24 4.44 -0.29
C PRO A 55 25.90 5.42 0.68
N SER A 56 25.15 5.90 1.67
CA SER A 56 25.60 6.96 2.58
C SER A 56 26.76 6.57 3.52
N GLY A 57 27.23 5.31 3.48
CA GLY A 57 28.22 4.77 4.40
C GLY A 57 27.75 4.67 5.86
N LYS A 58 26.51 5.06 6.16
CA LYS A 58 25.94 5.01 7.51
C LYS A 58 25.51 3.58 7.83
N LEU A 59 26.11 3.02 8.88
CA LEU A 59 25.70 1.75 9.46
C LEU A 59 24.58 2.04 10.48
N TRP A 60 23.33 1.77 10.12
CA TRP A 60 22.24 1.80 11.08
C TRP A 60 22.22 0.49 11.86
N SER A 61 22.72 0.52 13.10
CA SER A 61 22.65 -0.60 14.02
C SER A 61 21.59 -0.32 15.07
N THR A 62 20.52 -1.12 15.09
CA THR A 62 19.53 -1.10 16.17
C THR A 62 20.07 -1.98 17.30
N PRO A 63 20.32 -1.44 18.51
CA PRO A 63 20.75 -2.27 19.64
C PRO A 63 19.68 -3.32 19.96
N ARG A 64 20.09 -4.55 20.28
CA ARG A 64 19.16 -5.61 20.69
C ARG A 64 18.39 -5.15 21.94
N ALA A 65 17.07 -5.06 21.83
CA ALA A 65 16.21 -4.84 22.98
C ALA A 65 16.39 -5.99 23.99
N ARG A 66 16.34 -5.68 25.28
CA ARG A 66 16.35 -6.72 26.33
C ARG A 66 15.12 -7.62 26.12
N PRO A 67 15.24 -8.94 26.32
CA PRO A 67 14.08 -9.81 26.30
C PRO A 67 13.13 -9.34 27.40
N ARG A 68 11.96 -8.87 26.99
CA ARG A 68 10.82 -8.53 27.84
C ARG A 68 9.72 -9.54 27.55
N GLU A 69 8.90 -9.80 28.56
CA GLU A 69 7.69 -10.60 28.40
C GLU A 69 6.76 -9.93 27.38
N ILE A 70 6.19 -10.75 26.49
CA ILE A 70 5.35 -10.27 25.38
C ILE A 70 3.94 -10.06 25.92
N GLU A 71 3.34 -8.92 25.62
CA GLU A 71 1.97 -8.58 26.02
C GLU A 71 1.08 -8.54 24.75
N PRO A 72 0.60 -9.70 24.26
CA PRO A 72 -0.11 -9.79 22.98
C PRO A 72 -1.54 -9.21 23.06
N TYR A 73 -1.92 -8.43 22.03
CA TYR A 73 -3.28 -7.93 21.86
C TYR A 73 -3.69 -7.92 20.38
N VAL A 74 -4.99 -7.97 20.10
CA VAL A 74 -5.53 -7.86 18.74
C VAL A 74 -5.68 -6.39 18.37
N ARG A 75 -5.33 -6.04 17.13
CA ARG A 75 -5.54 -4.71 16.58
C ARG A 75 -5.93 -4.78 15.11
N ILE A 76 -6.90 -3.95 14.75
CA ILE A 76 -7.26 -3.61 13.38
C ILE A 76 -6.54 -2.30 13.03
N SER A 77 -5.66 -2.35 12.03
CA SER A 77 -4.92 -1.19 11.55
C SER A 77 -5.77 -0.36 10.58
N TYR A 78 -5.46 0.93 10.40
CA TYR A 78 -6.17 1.82 9.47
C TYR A 78 -6.24 1.31 8.02
N ASN A 79 -5.29 0.48 7.59
CA ASN A 79 -5.31 -0.17 6.28
C ASN A 79 -6.15 -1.46 6.25
N GLY A 80 -6.99 -1.70 7.26
CA GLY A 80 -7.84 -2.87 7.39
C GLY A 80 -7.13 -4.15 7.83
N ARG A 81 -5.83 -4.13 8.15
CA ARG A 81 -5.11 -5.33 8.58
C ARG A 81 -5.45 -5.72 10.01
N VAL A 82 -5.81 -6.99 10.22
CA VAL A 82 -6.06 -7.58 11.54
C VAL A 82 -4.82 -8.34 11.98
N VAL A 83 -4.22 -7.91 13.09
CA VAL A 83 -2.95 -8.43 13.58
C VAL A 83 -3.00 -8.72 15.07
N ILE A 84 -2.18 -9.67 15.52
CA ILE A 84 -1.77 -9.77 16.91
C ILE A 84 -0.47 -8.98 17.03
N ALA A 85 -0.41 -8.01 17.91
CA ALA A 85 0.76 -7.20 18.18
C ALA A 85 1.16 -7.28 19.65
N ASP A 86 2.42 -6.98 19.94
CA ASP A 86 2.90 -6.79 21.30
C ASP A 86 2.59 -5.36 21.76
N LEU A 87 1.94 -5.19 22.91
CA LEU A 87 1.55 -3.90 23.47
C LEU A 87 2.77 -3.03 23.79
N ALA A 88 3.85 -3.64 24.29
CA ALA A 88 5.03 -2.90 24.74
C ALA A 88 5.86 -2.33 23.57
N SER A 89 6.00 -3.07 22.47
CA SER A 89 6.82 -2.67 21.32
C SER A 89 6.03 -2.22 20.09
N GLY A 90 4.72 -2.50 20.04
CA GLY A 90 3.90 -2.36 18.83
C GLY A 90 4.28 -3.35 17.72
N ARG A 91 5.20 -4.29 17.97
CA ARG A 91 5.66 -5.24 16.97
C ARG A 91 4.54 -6.20 16.62
N GLN A 92 4.29 -6.39 15.33
CA GLN A 92 3.40 -7.44 14.86
C GLN A 92 3.99 -8.81 15.22
N LEU A 93 3.19 -9.65 15.87
CA LEU A 93 3.51 -11.02 16.23
C LEU A 93 2.92 -11.99 15.20
N HIS A 94 1.64 -11.80 14.86
CA HIS A 94 0.94 -12.62 13.87
C HIS A 94 0.07 -11.76 12.96
N PHE A 95 0.00 -12.13 11.69
CA PHE A 95 -0.98 -11.59 10.74
C PHE A 95 -2.19 -12.52 10.72
N VAL A 96 -3.35 -12.02 11.18
CA VAL A 96 -4.56 -12.84 11.32
C VAL A 96 -5.40 -12.80 10.05
N GLY A 97 -5.47 -11.63 9.41
CA GLY A 97 -6.27 -11.42 8.21
C GLY A 97 -6.41 -9.94 7.87
N GLU A 98 -7.40 -9.62 7.05
CA GLU A 98 -7.67 -8.25 6.62
C GLU A 98 -9.16 -8.01 6.38
N LEU A 99 -9.57 -6.76 6.50
CA LEU A 99 -10.90 -6.30 6.16
C LEU A 99 -10.93 -5.97 4.66
N ARG A 100 -11.76 -6.70 3.93
CA ARG A 100 -11.94 -6.57 2.47
C ARG A 100 -13.27 -5.91 2.16
N GLY A 101 -13.39 -5.35 0.95
CA GLY A 101 -14.58 -4.62 0.52
C GLY A 101 -14.57 -3.16 0.97
N GLY A 102 -15.73 -2.49 0.93
CA GLY A 102 -15.83 -1.08 1.27
C GLY A 102 -17.22 -0.70 1.78
N GLY A 103 -17.27 0.23 2.74
CA GLY A 103 -18.52 0.64 3.38
C GLY A 103 -19.29 -0.55 3.93
N GLN A 104 -20.56 -0.69 3.52
CA GLN A 104 -21.46 -1.73 4.02
C GLN A 104 -21.14 -3.15 3.56
N SER A 105 -20.30 -3.34 2.53
CA SER A 105 -19.87 -4.68 2.07
C SER A 105 -18.55 -5.13 2.69
N ARG A 106 -18.04 -4.35 3.66
CA ARG A 106 -16.77 -4.64 4.31
C ARG A 106 -16.91 -5.89 5.18
N HIS A 107 -15.98 -6.82 5.03
CA HIS A 107 -16.00 -8.11 5.74
C HIS A 107 -14.59 -8.55 6.11
N PHE A 108 -14.49 -9.42 7.11
CA PHE A 108 -13.24 -10.00 7.54
C PHE A 108 -12.85 -11.19 6.66
N ALA A 109 -11.61 -11.23 6.20
CA ALA A 109 -11.02 -12.35 5.49
C ALA A 109 -9.77 -12.82 6.22
N LEU A 110 -9.71 -14.11 6.57
CA LEU A 110 -8.57 -14.69 7.26
C LEU A 110 -7.35 -14.72 6.36
N ALA A 111 -6.17 -14.72 6.99
CA ALA A 111 -4.91 -14.86 6.30
C ALA A 111 -4.70 -16.30 5.82
N THR A 112 -5.42 -16.72 4.78
CA THR A 112 -5.31 -18.05 4.18
C THR A 112 -4.73 -17.96 2.76
N ARG A 113 -4.23 -19.09 2.25
CA ARG A 113 -3.80 -19.17 0.85
C ARG A 113 -4.97 -18.98 -0.12
N GLU A 114 -6.15 -19.47 0.24
CA GLU A 114 -7.38 -19.30 -0.55
C GLU A 114 -7.75 -17.82 -0.71
N ASN A 115 -7.51 -17.03 0.34
CA ASN A 115 -7.65 -15.58 0.30
C ASN A 115 -6.48 -14.87 -0.40
N GLY A 116 -5.48 -15.59 -0.94
CA GLY A 116 -4.35 -15.00 -1.66
C GLY A 116 -3.25 -14.43 -0.77
N ILE A 117 -3.22 -14.80 0.51
CA ILE A 117 -2.14 -14.39 1.42
C ILE A 117 -0.94 -15.33 1.27
N PHE A 118 0.24 -14.74 1.09
CA PHE A 118 1.49 -15.46 0.86
C PHE A 118 1.94 -16.28 2.08
N GLU A 119 1.85 -15.68 3.27
CA GLU A 119 2.18 -16.30 4.55
C GLU A 119 0.86 -16.59 5.30
N PRO A 120 0.32 -17.82 5.17
CA PRO A 120 -0.95 -18.14 5.79
C PRO A 120 -0.80 -18.25 7.31
N LEU A 121 -1.92 -18.02 7.98
CA LEU A 121 -2.10 -18.18 9.42
C LEU A 121 -1.77 -19.63 9.83
N ASP A 122 -1.20 -19.78 11.02
CA ASP A 122 -0.93 -21.08 11.62
C ASP A 122 -2.21 -21.93 11.72
N VAL A 123 -2.08 -23.26 11.59
CA VAL A 123 -3.21 -24.19 11.52
C VAL A 123 -4.08 -24.14 12.78
N GLU A 124 -3.47 -23.98 13.96
CA GLU A 124 -4.23 -23.93 15.22
C GLU A 124 -5.01 -22.62 15.35
N LEU A 125 -4.37 -21.49 15.00
CA LEU A 125 -5.04 -20.19 14.96
C LEU A 125 -6.17 -20.16 13.92
N HIS A 126 -5.92 -20.75 12.75
CA HIS A 126 -6.92 -20.87 11.69
C HIS A 126 -8.14 -21.66 12.17
N ARG A 127 -7.96 -22.80 12.83
CA ARG A 127 -9.07 -23.62 13.36
C ARG A 127 -9.96 -22.87 14.34
N VAL A 128 -9.37 -22.03 15.19
CA VAL A 128 -10.10 -21.25 16.21
C VAL A 128 -10.90 -20.09 15.61
N LEU A 129 -10.47 -19.58 14.46
CA LEU A 129 -11.00 -18.36 13.85
C LEU A 129 -11.78 -18.59 12.55
N ILE A 130 -11.82 -19.81 12.03
CA ILE A 130 -12.36 -20.14 10.70
C ILE A 130 -13.81 -19.67 10.49
N ASP A 131 -14.63 -19.72 11.53
CA ASP A 131 -16.03 -19.29 11.48
C ASP A 131 -16.20 -17.76 11.43
N LEU A 132 -15.13 -16.99 11.61
CA LEU A 132 -15.13 -15.53 11.42
C LEU A 132 -14.91 -15.13 9.96
N GLU A 133 -14.56 -16.07 9.08
CA GLU A 133 -14.42 -15.80 7.65
C GLU A 133 -15.72 -15.20 7.07
N GLY A 134 -15.61 -14.06 6.41
CA GLY A 134 -16.73 -13.37 5.78
C GLY A 134 -17.64 -12.60 6.73
N VAL A 135 -17.33 -12.51 8.03
CA VAL A 135 -18.12 -11.70 8.98
C VAL A 135 -18.14 -10.24 8.53
N SER A 136 -19.34 -9.64 8.52
CA SER A 136 -19.53 -8.24 8.12
C SER A 136 -18.99 -7.27 9.17
N VAL A 137 -18.19 -6.29 8.72
CA VAL A 137 -17.52 -5.27 9.53
C VAL A 137 -17.70 -3.88 8.89
N PRO A 138 -18.93 -3.34 8.85
CA PRO A 138 -19.24 -2.11 8.11
C PRO A 138 -18.70 -0.83 8.76
N ASP A 139 -18.42 -0.83 10.06
CA ASP A 139 -18.09 0.35 10.85
C ASP A 139 -17.13 0.06 12.02
N GLU A 140 -16.68 1.11 12.69
CA GLU A 140 -15.75 1.03 13.83
C GLU A 140 -16.32 0.26 15.03
N ALA A 141 -17.64 0.26 15.23
CA ALA A 141 -18.27 -0.52 16.30
C ALA A 141 -18.19 -2.03 16.03
N SER A 142 -18.35 -2.42 14.76
CA SER A 142 -18.17 -3.80 14.31
C SER A 142 -16.69 -4.22 14.32
N GLU A 143 -15.76 -3.31 14.06
CA GLU A 143 -14.32 -3.54 14.22
C GLU A 143 -13.98 -3.85 15.68
N ALA A 144 -14.40 -3.01 16.62
CA ALA A 144 -14.16 -3.21 18.05
C ALA A 144 -14.75 -4.54 18.55
N ARG A 145 -15.92 -4.93 18.02
CA ARG A 145 -16.53 -6.23 18.34
C ARG A 145 -15.72 -7.40 17.79
N LEU A 146 -15.22 -7.29 16.56
CA LEU A 146 -14.37 -8.31 15.96
C LEU A 146 -13.08 -8.48 16.77
N GLU A 147 -12.44 -7.38 17.19
CA GLU A 147 -11.26 -7.41 18.06
C GLU A 147 -11.54 -8.17 19.36
N GLN A 148 -12.64 -7.85 20.05
CA GLN A 148 -13.03 -8.54 21.28
C GLN A 148 -13.27 -10.03 21.07
N ILE A 149 -13.96 -10.41 19.99
CA ILE A 149 -14.23 -11.82 19.70
C ILE A 149 -12.93 -12.59 19.45
N ILE A 150 -12.01 -12.01 18.65
CA ILE A 150 -10.72 -12.64 18.37
C ILE A 150 -9.89 -12.73 19.65
N SER A 151 -9.78 -11.65 20.42
CA SER A 151 -9.02 -11.62 21.67
C SER A 151 -9.54 -12.64 22.68
N GLY A 152 -10.87 -12.76 22.83
CA GLY A 152 -11.49 -13.70 23.74
C GLY A 152 -11.23 -15.16 23.35
N ARG A 153 -11.33 -15.48 22.05
CA ARG A 153 -11.06 -16.84 21.54
C ARG A 153 -9.60 -17.26 21.68
N LEU A 154 -8.69 -16.29 21.54
CA LEU A 154 -7.26 -16.52 21.67
C LEU A 154 -6.78 -16.41 23.12
N GLY A 155 -7.67 -16.14 24.08
CA GLY A 155 -7.33 -16.01 25.50
C GLY A 155 -6.49 -14.77 25.83
N LEU A 156 -6.46 -13.78 24.94
CA LEU A 156 -5.64 -12.57 25.08
C LEU A 156 -6.26 -11.57 26.08
N ASP A 157 -7.59 -11.60 26.24
CA ASP A 157 -8.31 -10.74 27.20
C ASP A 157 -8.03 -11.08 28.67
N ALA A 158 -7.54 -12.29 28.95
CA ALA A 158 -7.25 -12.75 30.31
C ALA A 158 -5.94 -12.16 30.87
N ILE A 159 -4.98 -11.82 30.00
CA ILE A 159 -3.67 -11.29 30.41
C ILE A 159 -3.76 -9.81 30.81
N ALA A 160 -4.76 -9.08 30.29
CA ALA A 160 -4.99 -7.67 30.63
C ALA A 160 -5.55 -7.44 32.05
N ARG A 161 -5.92 -8.50 32.81
CA ARG A 161 -6.50 -8.38 34.17
C ARG A 161 -5.50 -8.56 35.32
N THR A 162 -4.19 -8.63 35.06
CA THR A 162 -3.18 -8.72 36.13
C THR A 162 -2.35 -7.45 36.22
N VAL A 163 -3.02 -6.33 36.47
CA VAL A 163 -2.39 -5.13 37.04
C VAL A 163 -3.33 -4.64 38.14
N GLU A 164 -3.03 -5.05 39.38
CA GLU A 164 -3.47 -4.36 40.61
C GLU A 164 -2.69 -3.06 40.80
#